data_AF-A0A8K0GG35-F1
#
_entry.id   AF-A0A8K0GG35-F1
#
_cell.length_a   1.000
_cell.length_b   1.000
_cell.length_c   1.000
_cell.angle_alpha   90.00
_cell.angle_beta   90.00
_cell.angle_gamma   90.00
#
_symmetry.space_group_name_H-M   'P 1'
#
loop_
_entity.id
_entity.type
_entity.pdbx_description
1 polymer ?
#
loop_
_entity_poly.entity_id
_entity_poly.type
_entity_poly.pdbx_seq_one_letter_code
_entity_poly.pdbx_strand_id
1 'polypeptide(L)'
;MKGSVNMTRIKDENQKEKMTGFKGHLTFGDEAPSRDTVFRWFREFTRECNSLHNRKHTGRSCSAVTPKNVACVRKMITDDNRCTYQAIEAYLQQ
;
A
#
# COMPACT_ATOMS: atom_id res chain seq x y z
N MET A 1 10.31 38.11 -11.82
CA MET A 1 11.41 37.14 -11.62
C MET A 1 10.91 36.04 -10.70
N LYS A 2 10.88 34.80 -11.18
CA LYS A 2 10.41 33.62 -10.41
C LYS A 2 11.52 33.22 -9.43
N GLY A 3 11.31 33.46 -8.14
CA GLY A 3 12.16 32.88 -7.09
C GLY A 3 11.63 31.51 -6.70
N SER A 4 12.06 30.45 -7.40
CA SER A 4 11.88 29.08 -6.90
C SER A 4 12.82 28.88 -5.71
N VAL A 5 12.26 28.77 -4.51
CA VAL A 5 13.02 28.30 -3.35
C VAL A 5 12.95 26.78 -3.35
N ASN A 6 14.11 26.15 -3.57
CA ASN A 6 14.33 24.71 -3.54
C ASN A 6 13.85 24.11 -2.20
N MET A 7 12.76 23.36 -2.23
CA MET A 7 12.34 22.45 -1.17
C MET A 7 13.21 21.19 -1.18
N THR A 8 14.50 21.33 -0.88
CA THR A 8 15.35 20.18 -0.63
C THR A 8 16.18 20.44 0.62
N ARG A 9 16.08 19.51 1.56
CA ARG A 9 17.10 19.23 2.58
C ARG A 9 17.11 20.19 3.78
N ILE A 10 16.01 20.22 4.54
CA ILE A 10 16.02 20.75 5.92
C ILE A 10 15.61 19.65 6.91
N LYS A 11 16.65 18.95 7.38
CA LYS A 11 16.82 18.37 8.72
C LYS A 11 15.80 17.30 9.17
N ASP A 12 15.93 16.10 8.61
CA ASP A 12 15.37 14.86 9.16
C ASP A 12 15.84 14.55 10.59
N GLU A 13 17.00 15.06 11.01
CA GLU A 13 17.58 14.77 12.34
C GLU A 13 17.00 15.64 13.46
N ASN A 14 16.69 16.91 13.18
CA ASN A 14 16.17 17.85 14.19
C ASN A 14 14.69 17.57 14.56
N GLN A 15 13.93 16.88 13.70
CA GLN A 15 12.60 16.39 14.06
C GLN A 15 12.62 15.13 14.93
N LYS A 16 13.75 14.40 15.01
CA LYS A 16 13.88 13.22 15.89
C LYS A 16 13.99 13.60 17.37
N GLU A 17 14.66 14.71 17.68
CA GLU A 17 14.89 15.14 19.07
C GLU A 17 13.66 15.81 19.70
N LYS A 18 12.81 16.47 18.90
CA LYS A 18 11.62 17.17 19.42
C LYS A 18 10.45 16.23 19.82
N MET A 19 10.63 14.92 19.69
CA MET A 19 9.56 13.92 19.91
C MET A 19 9.96 12.81 20.88
N THR A 20 10.96 13.05 21.74
CA THR A 20 11.09 12.34 23.04
C THR A 20 9.87 12.57 23.94
N GLY A 21 8.99 13.51 23.59
CA GLY A 21 7.66 13.71 24.17
C GLY A 21 6.51 13.20 23.31
N PHE A 22 6.63 12.06 22.62
CA PHE A 22 5.42 11.41 22.09
C PHE A 22 4.58 10.90 23.26
N LYS A 23 3.64 11.72 23.71
CA LYS A 23 2.76 11.48 24.86
C LYS A 23 1.84 10.25 24.69
N GLY A 24 1.89 9.56 23.54
CA GLY A 24 1.20 8.29 23.35
C GLY A 24 1.74 7.18 24.24
N HIS A 25 3.06 7.09 24.45
CA HIS A 25 3.63 6.06 25.36
C HIS A 25 3.26 6.32 26.83
N LEU A 26 3.08 7.59 27.21
CA LEU A 26 2.65 7.96 28.56
C LEU A 26 1.17 7.65 28.83
N THR A 27 0.35 7.49 27.79
CA THR A 27 -1.09 7.21 27.93
C THR A 27 -1.49 5.79 27.52
N PHE A 28 -0.73 5.14 26.62
CA PHE A 28 -1.04 3.82 26.07
C PHE A 28 0.09 2.78 26.27
N GLY A 29 1.24 3.17 26.86
CA GLY A 29 2.35 2.26 27.11
C GLY A 29 2.82 1.52 25.85
N ASP A 30 2.93 0.19 25.94
CA ASP A 30 3.33 -0.70 24.85
C ASP A 30 2.25 -0.87 23.76
N GLU A 31 0.99 -0.50 24.03
CA GLU A 31 -0.08 -0.49 23.03
C GLU A 31 -0.02 0.75 22.13
N ALA A 32 0.89 1.67 22.40
CA ALA A 32 1.11 2.84 21.57
C ALA A 32 1.63 2.44 20.18
N PRO A 33 1.09 3.03 19.08
CA PRO A 33 1.63 2.79 17.76
C PRO A 33 3.09 3.25 17.69
N SER A 34 3.90 2.49 16.96
CA SER A 34 5.31 2.82 16.75
C SER A 34 5.46 4.20 16.12
N ARG A 35 6.63 4.82 16.36
CA ARG A 35 6.99 6.11 15.78
C ARG A 35 6.74 6.16 14.28
N ASP A 36 7.20 5.15 13.54
CA ASP A 36 7.06 5.10 12.07
C ASP A 36 5.60 5.10 11.62
N THR A 37 4.73 4.46 12.40
CA THR A 37 3.29 4.41 12.14
C THR A 37 2.66 5.80 12.24
N VAL A 38 3.03 6.56 13.28
CA VAL A 38 2.56 7.94 13.50
C VAL A 38 3.03 8.88 12.40
N PHE A 39 4.30 8.80 11.99
CA PHE A 39 4.84 9.61 10.90
C PHE A 39 4.17 9.30 9.55
N ARG A 40 3.86 8.02 9.28
CA ARG A 40 3.09 7.62 8.10
C ARG A 40 1.71 8.29 8.10
N TRP A 41 0.98 8.23 9.21
CA TRP A 41 -0.33 8.88 9.32
C TRP A 41 -0.23 10.40 9.14
N PHE A 42 0.73 11.07 9.77
CA PHE A 42 0.94 12.51 9.59
C PHE A 42 1.14 12.89 8.11
N ARG A 43 1.92 12.09 7.38
CA ARG A 43 2.12 12.26 5.93
C ARG A 43 0.84 12.02 5.12
N GLU A 44 -0.03 11.13 5.55
CA GLU A 44 -1.32 10.90 4.92
C GLU A 44 -2.29 12.07 5.19
N PHE A 45 -2.36 12.57 6.43
CA PHE A 45 -3.17 13.74 6.80
C PHE A 45 -2.77 15.01 6.04
N THR A 46 -1.46 15.25 5.89
CA THR A 46 -0.94 16.39 5.08
C THR A 46 -1.27 16.30 3.60
N ARG A 47 -1.68 15.11 3.11
CA ARG A 47 -2.16 14.88 1.74
C ARG A 47 -3.70 14.94 1.65
N GLU A 48 -4.34 15.56 2.64
CA GLU A 48 -5.80 15.67 2.79
C GLU A 48 -6.51 14.31 2.88
N CYS A 49 -5.77 13.24 3.20
CA CYS A 49 -6.33 11.93 3.45
C CYS A 49 -6.84 11.86 4.89
N ASN A 50 -7.96 12.52 5.15
CA ASN A 50 -8.60 12.61 6.48
C ASN A 50 -9.38 11.35 6.90
N SER A 51 -9.26 10.25 6.14
CA SER A 51 -9.94 8.99 6.47
C SER A 51 -9.19 8.25 7.56
N LEU A 52 -9.84 8.05 8.71
CA LEU A 52 -9.38 7.17 9.78
C LEU A 52 -9.57 5.68 9.46
N HIS A 53 -10.40 5.36 8.47
CA HIS A 53 -10.64 3.98 8.06
C HIS A 53 -9.45 3.45 7.28
N ASN A 54 -9.06 2.20 7.53
CA ASN A 54 -8.07 1.52 6.72
C ASN A 54 -8.53 1.58 5.26
N ARG A 55 -7.66 2.12 4.38
CA ARG A 55 -7.96 2.16 2.96
C ARG A 55 -8.23 0.74 2.51
N LYS A 56 -9.33 0.54 1.76
CA LYS A 56 -9.60 -0.76 1.14
C LYS A 56 -8.35 -1.15 0.35
N HIS A 57 -7.65 -2.18 0.81
CA HIS A 57 -6.61 -2.79 0.02
C HIS A 57 -7.31 -3.29 -1.24
N THR A 58 -7.05 -2.63 -2.37
CA THR A 58 -7.38 -3.22 -3.65
C THR A 58 -6.50 -4.46 -3.75
N GLY A 59 -7.06 -5.62 -3.39
CA GLY A 59 -6.45 -6.90 -3.70
C GLY A 59 -6.31 -7.06 -5.22
N ARG A 60 -6.07 -8.29 -5.70
CA ARG A 60 -6.20 -8.56 -7.13
C ARG A 60 -7.56 -8.06 -7.63
N SER A 61 -7.58 -7.33 -8.74
CA SER A 61 -8.83 -6.90 -9.35
C SER A 61 -9.69 -8.13 -9.64
N CYS A 62 -10.87 -8.21 -9.01
CA CYS A 62 -11.81 -9.32 -9.20
C CYS A 62 -12.25 -9.49 -10.67
N SER A 63 -11.99 -8.49 -11.52
CA SER A 63 -12.27 -8.52 -12.96
C SER A 63 -11.61 -9.71 -13.67
N ALA A 64 -10.41 -10.13 -13.25
CA ALA A 64 -9.71 -11.25 -13.88
C ALA A 64 -10.25 -12.63 -13.45
N VAL A 65 -10.85 -12.71 -12.26
CA VAL A 65 -11.28 -13.97 -11.63
C VAL A 65 -12.76 -14.20 -11.88
N THR A 66 -13.15 -14.35 -13.14
CA THR A 66 -14.52 -14.74 -13.50
C THR A 66 -14.69 -16.26 -13.40
N PRO A 67 -15.89 -16.79 -13.05
CA PRO A 67 -16.13 -18.23 -13.00
C PRO A 67 -15.77 -18.94 -14.32
N LYS A 68 -15.98 -18.27 -15.45
CA LYS A 68 -15.58 -18.71 -16.80
C LYS A 68 -14.06 -18.87 -16.90
N ASN A 69 -13.30 -17.83 -16.57
CA ASN A 69 -11.83 -17.86 -16.64
C ASN A 69 -11.28 -18.97 -15.76
N VAL A 70 -11.80 -19.13 -14.54
CA VAL A 70 -11.34 -20.18 -13.63
C VAL A 70 -11.68 -21.58 -14.16
N ALA A 71 -12.86 -21.78 -14.76
CA ALA A 71 -13.21 -23.06 -15.40
C ALA A 71 -12.31 -23.38 -16.61
N CYS A 72 -12.02 -22.38 -17.45
CA CYS A 72 -11.12 -22.51 -18.59
C CYS A 72 -9.70 -22.90 -18.16
N VAL A 73 -9.12 -22.18 -17.19
CA VAL A 73 -7.77 -22.49 -16.70
C VAL A 73 -7.69 -23.87 -16.07
N ARG A 74 -8.70 -24.26 -15.28
CA ARG A 74 -8.76 -25.62 -14.71
C ARG A 74 -8.75 -26.68 -15.81
N LYS A 75 -9.54 -26.48 -16.87
CA LYS A 75 -9.56 -27.40 -18.00
C LYS A 75 -8.19 -27.44 -18.71
N MET A 76 -7.58 -26.29 -18.96
CA MET A 76 -6.25 -26.21 -19.59
C MET A 76 -5.18 -26.97 -18.80
N ILE A 77 -5.17 -26.85 -17.47
CA ILE A 77 -4.19 -27.54 -16.61
C ILE A 77 -4.47 -29.06 -16.55
N THR A 78 -5.74 -29.46 -16.60
CA THR A 78 -6.12 -30.89 -16.66
C THR A 78 -5.72 -31.51 -18.00
N ASP A 79 -5.92 -30.79 -19.10
CA ASP A 79 -5.60 -31.26 -20.46
C ASP A 79 -4.08 -31.24 -20.72
N ASP A 80 -3.38 -30.21 -20.26
CA ASP A 80 -1.92 -30.08 -20.32
C ASP A 80 -1.36 -29.45 -19.04
N ASN A 81 -0.71 -30.28 -18.22
CA ASN A 81 -0.11 -29.83 -16.97
C ASN A 81 1.18 -29.00 -17.15
N ARG A 82 1.71 -28.90 -18.38
CA ARG A 82 2.88 -28.06 -18.72
C ARG A 82 2.49 -26.69 -19.26
N CYS A 83 1.21 -26.33 -19.19
CA CYS A 83 0.73 -25.04 -19.67
C CYS A 83 1.47 -23.89 -18.97
N THR A 84 2.02 -22.97 -19.77
CA THR A 84 2.77 -21.82 -19.25
C THR A 84 1.83 -20.68 -18.88
N TYR A 85 2.28 -19.81 -17.97
CA TYR A 85 1.52 -18.61 -17.60
C TYR A 85 1.17 -17.75 -18.82
N GLN A 86 2.11 -17.59 -19.76
CA GLN A 86 1.89 -16.80 -20.99
C GLN A 86 0.79 -17.39 -21.88
N ALA A 87 0.72 -18.73 -21.99
CA ALA A 87 -0.32 -19.39 -22.76
C ALA A 87 -1.71 -19.22 -22.12
N ILE A 88 -1.77 -19.30 -20.79
CA ILE A 88 -3.01 -19.06 -20.03
C ILE A 88 -3.47 -17.60 -20.20
N GLU A 89 -2.54 -16.65 -20.07
CA GLU A 89 -2.83 -15.22 -20.21
C GLU A 89 -3.35 -14.88 -21.62
N ALA A 90 -2.67 -15.35 -22.66
CA ALA A 90 -3.08 -15.14 -24.05
C ALA A 90 -4.45 -15.77 -24.37
N TYR A 91 -4.79 -16.88 -23.72
CA TYR A 91 -6.10 -17.53 -23.90
C TYR A 91 -7.24 -16.77 -23.22
N LEU A 92 -6.98 -16.19 -22.05
CA LEU A 92 -8.00 -15.49 -21.26
C LEU A 92 -8.24 -14.02 -21.69
N GLN A 93 -7.38 -13.46 -22.54
CA GLN A 93 -7.47 -12.09 -23.05
C GLN A 93 -8.15 -11.97 -24.43
N GLN A 94 -8.69 -13.09 -24.97
CA GLN A 94 -9.51 -13.13 -26.19
C GLN A 94 -10.95 -12.67 -25.92
#